data_AF-A0A2E9Q6E1-F1
#
_entry.id   AF-A0A2E9Q6E1-F1
#
_cell.length_a   1.000
_cell.length_b   1.000
_cell.length_c   1.000
_cell.angle_alpha   90.00
_cell.angle_beta   90.00
_cell.angle_gamma   90.00
#
_symmetry.space_group_name_H-M   'P 1'
#
loop_
_entity.id
_entity.type
_entity.pdbx_description
1 polymer ?
#
loop_
_entity_poly.entity_id
_entity_poly.type
_entity_poly.pdbx_seq_one_letter_code
_entity_poly.pdbx_strand_id
1 'polypeptide(L)'
;MTVFAKQAGVLLVMTLAALSSGCSTSTTARHDNTSKEKDGAGSNVTFFQLFGKSYGIDNFERWSDGSRTLSRQGLMPTGRLNFSEAKKVCARAGGRICTLPEWRWACRTVSARETRCEKSQELLPSGMHCPGNGPGPRDMESNLLEWAVYPRTGAPVIAGVHSDCLRFRQTSRKKRAQNLGVRCCY
;
A
#
# COMPACT_ATOMS: atom_id res chain seq x y z
N MET A 1 43.63 -4.03 35.23
CA MET A 1 43.16 -2.97 36.15
C MET A 1 41.76 -2.56 35.74
N THR A 2 40.89 -2.59 36.73
CA THR A 2 39.43 -2.48 36.75
C THR A 2 38.98 -1.03 36.62
N VAL A 3 37.90 -0.72 35.89
CA VAL A 3 36.86 0.25 36.32
C VAL A 3 35.51 -0.13 35.69
N PHE A 4 34.56 -0.53 36.55
CA PHE A 4 33.14 -0.64 36.25
C PHE A 4 32.48 0.72 36.51
N ALA A 5 31.70 1.25 35.55
CA ALA A 5 30.82 2.39 35.79
C ALA A 5 29.35 1.92 35.78
N LYS A 6 28.77 1.84 36.98
CA LYS A 6 27.33 1.74 37.22
C LYS A 6 26.70 3.10 36.95
N GLN A 7 25.55 3.16 36.27
CA GLN A 7 24.67 4.33 36.38
C GLN A 7 23.21 3.92 36.48
N ALA A 8 22.52 4.70 37.32
CA ALA A 8 21.33 4.39 38.06
C ALA A 8 20.06 4.41 37.20
N GLY A 9 19.11 3.55 37.58
CA GLY A 9 17.74 3.60 37.10
C GLY A 9 17.00 4.80 37.67
N VAL A 10 16.19 5.42 36.81
CA VAL A 10 15.19 6.41 37.20
C VAL A 10 13.83 5.77 36.96
N LEU A 11 13.15 5.43 38.05
CA LEU A 11 11.79 4.93 38.08
C LEU A 11 10.85 6.13 38.00
N LEU A 12 10.24 6.37 36.84
CA LEU A 12 9.23 7.43 36.69
C LEU A 12 7.84 6.82 36.90
N VAL A 13 7.29 7.06 38.09
CA VAL A 13 5.88 6.86 38.43
C VAL A 13 5.09 8.02 37.85
N MET A 14 4.15 7.76 36.94
CA MET A 14 3.17 8.76 36.52
C MET A 14 1.77 8.21 36.79
N THR A 15 1.07 9.03 37.57
CA THR A 15 -0.22 8.91 38.22
C THR A 15 -1.39 8.72 37.26
N LEU A 16 -2.33 7.86 37.66
CA LEU A 16 -3.71 7.87 37.16
C LEU A 16 -4.39 9.18 37.56
N ALA A 17 -5.00 9.87 36.59
CA ALA A 17 -6.01 10.88 36.83
C ALA A 17 -7.34 10.44 36.19
N ALA A 18 -8.39 10.62 36.97
CA ALA A 18 -9.72 10.06 36.80
C ALA A 18 -10.61 10.82 35.80
N LEU A 19 -11.60 10.07 35.30
CA LEU A 19 -12.97 10.42 34.93
C LEU A 19 -13.33 11.90 34.77
N SER A 20 -13.74 12.26 33.56
CA SER A 20 -14.74 13.31 33.36
C SER A 20 -15.86 12.77 32.47
N SER A 21 -17.06 12.75 33.05
CA SER A 21 -18.33 12.45 32.42
C SER A 21 -18.72 13.60 31.50
N GLY A 22 -18.77 13.35 30.19
CA GLY A 22 -19.10 14.34 29.17
C GLY A 22 -20.36 13.97 28.39
N CYS A 23 -21.43 14.68 28.72
CA CYS A 23 -22.73 14.84 28.04
C CYS A 23 -22.88 14.20 26.64
N SER A 24 -23.79 13.22 26.53
CA SER A 24 -24.30 12.70 25.26
C SER A 24 -25.29 13.67 24.64
N THR A 25 -24.85 14.45 23.64
CA THR A 25 -25.77 15.07 22.68
C THR A 25 -26.05 14.07 21.56
N SER A 26 -27.23 13.46 21.59
CA SER A 26 -27.79 12.68 20.48
C SER A 26 -28.11 13.61 19.32
N THR A 27 -27.10 13.89 18.49
CA THR A 27 -27.32 14.44 17.15
C THR A 27 -27.81 13.30 16.29
N THR A 28 -29.05 13.38 15.85
CA THR A 28 -29.68 12.47 14.87
C THR A 28 -28.88 12.58 13.57
N ALA A 29 -27.83 11.76 13.45
CA ALA A 29 -27.10 11.59 12.21
C ALA A 29 -28.08 10.99 11.19
N ARG A 30 -28.54 11.85 10.29
CA ARG A 30 -29.27 11.47 9.09
C ARG A 30 -28.33 10.56 8.30
N HIS A 31 -28.49 9.25 8.50
CA HIS A 31 -27.91 8.22 7.65
C HIS A 31 -28.53 8.43 6.27
N ASP A 32 -27.85 9.21 5.42
CA ASP A 32 -28.05 9.16 3.98
C ASP A 32 -27.59 7.77 3.53
N ASN A 33 -28.50 6.81 3.65
CA ASN A 33 -28.46 5.50 3.04
C ASN A 33 -28.65 5.65 1.53
N THR A 34 -27.73 6.36 0.89
CA THR A 34 -27.49 6.24 -0.54
C THR A 34 -26.51 5.08 -0.73
N SER A 35 -26.93 3.88 -0.30
CA SER A 35 -26.40 2.61 -0.78
C SER A 35 -26.84 2.47 -2.23
N LYS A 36 -26.20 3.23 -3.12
CA LYS A 36 -26.30 3.05 -4.56
C LYS A 36 -25.41 1.84 -4.90
N GLU A 37 -25.93 0.66 -4.57
CA GLU A 37 -25.46 -0.61 -5.08
C GLU A 37 -25.88 -0.69 -6.56
N LYS A 38 -24.89 -0.51 -7.45
CA LYS A 38 -24.89 -0.80 -8.90
C LYS A 38 -23.48 -0.41 -9.37
N ASP A 39 -22.52 -1.31 -9.53
CA ASP A 39 -22.59 -2.63 -10.15
C ASP A 39 -21.66 -3.60 -9.42
N GLY A 40 -21.99 -4.90 -9.45
CA GLY A 40 -21.20 -6.02 -8.92
C GLY A 40 -19.86 -6.25 -9.63
N ALA A 41 -19.03 -5.22 -9.71
CA ALA A 41 -17.59 -5.30 -9.92
C ALA A 41 -16.95 -5.24 -8.54
N GLY A 42 -16.46 -6.37 -8.01
CA GLY A 42 -15.79 -6.43 -6.71
C GLY A 42 -14.84 -5.25 -6.54
N SER A 43 -14.87 -4.61 -5.38
CA SER A 43 -14.04 -3.43 -5.12
C SER A 43 -12.59 -3.73 -5.55
N ASN A 44 -12.04 -2.94 -6.47
CA ASN A 44 -10.64 -3.09 -6.94
C ASN A 44 -9.62 -2.69 -5.87
N VAL A 45 -9.99 -2.80 -4.60
CA VAL A 45 -9.22 -2.46 -3.40
C VAL A 45 -9.42 -3.60 -2.40
N THR A 46 -8.31 -4.12 -1.88
CA THR A 46 -8.30 -5.01 -0.72
C THR A 46 -8.16 -4.16 0.54
N PHE A 47 -9.10 -4.31 1.47
CA PHE A 47 -9.03 -3.68 2.78
C PHE A 47 -8.42 -4.60 3.82
N PHE A 48 -7.65 -4.03 4.74
CA PHE A 48 -6.97 -4.74 5.81
C PHE A 48 -6.74 -3.85 7.02
N GLN A 49 -6.37 -4.47 8.15
CA GLN A 49 -6.06 -3.75 9.37
C GLN A 49 -4.57 -3.80 9.71
N LEU A 50 -3.99 -2.64 10.04
CA LEU A 50 -2.68 -2.53 10.66
C LEU A 50 -2.81 -1.69 11.94
N PHE A 51 -2.39 -2.25 13.08
CA PHE A 51 -2.42 -1.55 14.37
C PHE A 51 -3.79 -0.95 14.73
N GLY A 52 -4.88 -1.68 14.45
CA GLY A 52 -6.24 -1.27 14.73
C GLY A 52 -6.81 -0.20 13.79
N LYS A 53 -6.10 0.17 12.72
CA LYS A 53 -6.58 1.09 11.68
C LYS A 53 -6.85 0.34 10.38
N SER A 54 -7.92 0.73 9.69
CA SER A 54 -8.27 0.19 8.36
C SER A 54 -7.47 0.90 7.27
N TYR A 55 -6.96 0.11 6.34
CA TYR A 55 -6.21 0.55 5.17
C TYR A 55 -6.73 -0.18 3.94
N GLY A 56 -6.68 0.49 2.79
CA GLY A 56 -6.95 -0.12 1.48
C GLY A 56 -5.71 -0.13 0.60
N ILE A 57 -5.59 -1.14 -0.25
CA ILE A 57 -4.61 -1.17 -1.34
C ILE A 57 -5.30 -1.64 -2.62
N ASP A 58 -5.01 -1.01 -3.75
CA ASP A 58 -5.54 -1.45 -5.04
C ASP A 58 -5.22 -2.93 -5.32
N ASN A 59 -6.12 -3.65 -5.99
CA ASN A 59 -5.90 -5.06 -6.34
C ASN A 59 -4.97 -5.22 -7.55
N PHE A 60 -4.84 -4.19 -8.38
CA PHE A 60 -3.98 -4.21 -9.56
C PHE A 60 -3.12 -2.95 -9.62
N GLU A 61 -1.97 -3.03 -10.29
CA GLU A 61 -1.17 -1.86 -10.64
C GLU A 61 -2.02 -0.85 -11.42
N ARG A 62 -1.68 0.43 -11.31
CA ARG A 62 -2.49 1.49 -11.92
C ARG A 62 -2.18 1.66 -13.40
N TRP A 63 -3.23 1.66 -14.21
CA TRP A 63 -3.23 2.27 -15.54
C TRP A 63 -3.62 3.75 -15.43
N SER A 64 -3.09 4.57 -16.34
CA SER A 64 -3.36 6.00 -16.44
C SER A 64 -3.13 6.49 -17.88
N ASP A 65 -4.11 7.21 -18.44
CA ASP A 65 -4.00 7.93 -19.72
C ASP A 65 -3.59 9.41 -19.56
N GLY A 66 -3.37 9.86 -18.31
CA GLY A 66 -3.04 11.25 -17.98
C GLY A 66 -4.25 12.08 -17.54
N SER A 67 -5.46 11.68 -17.92
CA SER A 67 -6.72 12.29 -17.47
C SER A 67 -7.39 11.47 -16.37
N ARG A 68 -7.36 10.14 -16.53
CA ARG A 68 -7.99 9.16 -15.65
C ARG A 68 -6.98 8.15 -15.15
N THR A 69 -7.35 7.44 -14.10
CA THR A 69 -6.58 6.33 -13.58
C THR A 69 -7.51 5.22 -13.09
N LEU A 70 -7.16 3.98 -13.39
CA LEU A 70 -7.95 2.79 -13.08
C LEU A 70 -7.02 1.72 -12.49
N SER A 71 -7.51 0.99 -11.49
CA SER A 71 -6.96 -0.29 -11.06
C SER A 71 -7.98 -1.36 -11.43
N ARG A 72 -7.67 -2.18 -12.42
CA ARG A 72 -8.55 -3.25 -12.89
C ARG A 72 -7.74 -4.29 -13.64
N GLN A 73 -8.14 -5.56 -13.51
CA GLN A 73 -7.58 -6.66 -14.29
C GLN A 73 -7.66 -6.39 -15.79
N GLY A 74 -6.66 -6.85 -16.54
CA GLY A 74 -6.62 -6.78 -18.00
C GLY A 74 -6.23 -5.41 -18.57
N LEU A 75 -5.95 -4.41 -17.73
CA LEU A 75 -5.37 -3.15 -18.18
C LEU A 75 -3.84 -3.21 -18.15
N MET A 76 -3.19 -2.67 -19.18
CA MET A 76 -1.73 -2.55 -19.19
C MET A 76 -1.30 -1.52 -18.14
N PRO A 77 -0.46 -1.85 -17.15
CA PRO A 77 -0.11 -0.89 -16.11
C PRO A 77 0.80 0.23 -16.63
N THR A 78 0.71 1.41 -16.02
CA THR A 78 1.53 2.56 -16.44
C THR A 78 2.91 2.50 -15.80
N GLY A 79 3.92 2.14 -16.59
CA GLY A 79 5.33 2.21 -16.23
C GLY A 79 5.98 3.57 -16.48
N ARG A 80 7.31 3.63 -16.37
CA ARG A 80 8.14 4.82 -16.62
C ARG A 80 7.81 6.04 -15.73
N LEU A 81 7.21 5.81 -14.57
CA LEU A 81 6.86 6.87 -13.63
C LEU A 81 8.06 7.25 -12.75
N ASN A 82 8.31 8.55 -12.60
CA ASN A 82 9.09 9.05 -11.46
C ASN A 82 8.19 9.17 -10.21
N PHE A 83 8.80 9.43 -9.06
CA PHE A 83 8.07 9.49 -7.79
C PHE A 83 7.00 10.61 -7.74
N SER A 84 7.23 11.74 -8.40
CA SER A 84 6.26 12.84 -8.47
C SER A 84 5.06 12.46 -9.35
N GLU A 85 5.32 11.84 -10.50
CA GLU A 85 4.30 11.32 -11.42
C GLU A 85 3.45 10.24 -10.74
N ALA A 86 4.08 9.28 -10.05
CA ALA A 86 3.39 8.25 -9.29
C ALA A 86 2.45 8.83 -8.22
N LYS A 87 2.90 9.85 -7.47
CA LYS A 87 2.05 10.56 -6.51
C LYS A 87 0.83 11.21 -7.18
N LYS A 88 1.01 11.84 -8.34
CA LYS A 88 -0.10 12.44 -9.10
C LYS A 88 -1.09 11.38 -9.58
N VAL A 89 -0.61 10.22 -10.03
CA VAL A 89 -1.48 9.08 -10.40
C VAL A 89 -2.35 8.68 -9.21
N CYS A 90 -1.78 8.48 -8.02
CA CYS A 90 -2.58 8.11 -6.86
C CYS A 90 -3.50 9.20 -6.34
N ALA A 91 -3.06 10.47 -6.35
CA ALA A 91 -3.92 11.58 -5.97
C ALA A 91 -5.17 11.69 -6.87
N ARG A 92 -5.03 11.47 -8.18
CA ARG A 92 -6.18 11.41 -9.11
C ARG A 92 -7.14 10.26 -8.82
N ALA A 93 -6.66 9.19 -8.20
CA ALA A 93 -7.48 8.06 -7.75
C ALA A 93 -8.12 8.27 -6.37
N GLY A 94 -7.95 9.46 -5.75
CA GLY A 94 -8.37 9.71 -4.37
C GLY A 94 -7.55 8.97 -3.31
N GLY A 95 -6.38 8.44 -3.69
CA GLY A 95 -5.50 7.67 -2.81
C GLY A 95 -4.13 8.31 -2.65
N ARG A 96 -3.19 7.53 -2.13
CA ARG A 96 -1.79 7.92 -1.89
C ARG A 96 -0.83 6.79 -2.28
N ILE A 97 0.46 7.11 -2.35
CA ILE A 97 1.49 6.08 -2.43
C ILE A 97 1.45 5.24 -1.16
N CYS A 98 1.50 3.92 -1.32
CA CYS A 98 1.57 2.98 -0.21
C CYS A 98 2.82 3.20 0.64
N THR A 99 2.66 3.09 1.96
CA THR A 99 3.78 2.97 2.88
C THR A 99 4.36 1.56 2.80
N LEU A 100 5.63 1.42 3.18
CA LEU A 100 6.30 0.11 3.15
C LEU A 100 5.62 -0.96 4.03
N PRO A 101 5.09 -0.65 5.24
CA PRO A 101 4.30 -1.61 6.02
C PRO A 101 3.02 -2.08 5.32
N GLU A 102 2.27 -1.18 4.71
CA GLU A 102 1.05 -1.51 3.94
C GLU A 102 1.39 -2.42 2.75
N TRP A 103 2.43 -2.06 1.99
CA TRP A 103 2.91 -2.86 0.86
C TRP A 103 3.31 -4.28 1.28
N ARG A 104 4.10 -4.40 2.36
CA ARG A 104 4.55 -5.70 2.88
C ARG A 104 3.41 -6.55 3.39
N TRP A 105 2.40 -5.94 4.02
CA TRP A 105 1.22 -6.68 4.46
C TRP A 105 0.53 -7.31 3.25
N ALA A 106 0.26 -6.51 2.22
CA ALA A 106 -0.38 -6.97 0.99
C ALA A 106 0.42 -8.10 0.34
N CYS A 107 1.73 -7.93 0.21
CA CYS A 107 2.64 -8.94 -0.35
C CYS A 107 2.51 -10.29 0.37
N ARG A 108 2.51 -10.31 1.71
CA ARG A 108 2.39 -11.57 2.49
C ARG A 108 1.08 -12.30 2.24
N THR A 109 0.00 -11.58 1.97
CA THR A 109 -1.30 -12.23 1.70
C THR A 109 -1.33 -12.99 0.38
N VAL A 110 -0.44 -12.64 -0.55
CA VAL A 110 -0.29 -13.25 -1.87
C VAL A 110 0.72 -14.40 -1.82
N SER A 111 1.92 -14.15 -1.30
CA SER A 111 3.00 -15.16 -1.25
C SER A 111 2.64 -16.39 -0.41
N ALA A 112 1.70 -16.28 0.55
CA ALA A 112 1.25 -17.42 1.34
C ALA A 112 0.32 -18.39 0.56
N ARG A 113 -0.14 -18.01 -0.63
CA ARG A 113 -1.24 -18.70 -1.35
C ARG A 113 -0.90 -19.14 -2.77
N GLU A 114 0.26 -18.80 -3.31
CA GLU A 114 0.58 -19.00 -4.73
C GLU A 114 1.83 -19.86 -4.95
N THR A 115 1.76 -20.76 -5.92
CA THR A 115 2.92 -21.31 -6.61
C THR A 115 3.72 -20.15 -7.20
N ARG A 116 5.04 -20.13 -6.98
CA ARG A 116 5.95 -19.05 -7.43
C ARG A 116 5.58 -18.58 -8.84
N CYS A 117 5.33 -17.28 -9.01
CA CYS A 117 5.12 -16.73 -10.34
C CYS A 117 6.35 -16.97 -11.21
N GLU A 118 6.12 -17.34 -12.46
CA GLU A 118 7.21 -17.41 -13.43
C GLU A 118 7.78 -16.02 -13.66
N LYS A 119 9.11 -15.94 -13.69
CA LYS A 119 9.79 -14.66 -13.94
C LYS A 119 9.72 -14.38 -15.44
N SER A 120 8.75 -13.57 -15.87
CA SER A 120 8.79 -12.98 -17.21
C SER A 120 9.33 -11.55 -17.18
N GLN A 121 10.14 -11.21 -18.19
CA GLN A 121 10.58 -9.83 -18.43
C GLN A 121 9.55 -9.00 -19.20
N GLU A 122 8.54 -9.67 -19.78
CA GLU A 122 7.49 -9.03 -20.54
C GLU A 122 6.46 -8.39 -19.60
N LEU A 123 6.09 -7.15 -19.92
CA LEU A 123 5.02 -6.46 -19.22
C LEU A 123 3.68 -6.99 -19.72
N LEU A 124 2.87 -7.52 -18.80
CA LEU A 124 1.56 -8.06 -19.09
C LEU A 124 0.45 -7.13 -18.56
N PRO A 125 -0.76 -7.23 -19.09
CA PRO A 125 -1.92 -6.62 -18.45
C PRO A 125 -2.06 -7.08 -16.99
N SER A 126 -2.41 -6.16 -16.09
CA SER A 126 -2.46 -6.47 -14.67
C SER A 126 -3.43 -7.60 -14.34
N GLY A 127 -3.09 -8.43 -13.37
CA GLY A 127 -3.75 -9.64 -12.96
C GLY A 127 -3.51 -10.85 -13.86
N MET A 128 -2.65 -10.75 -14.87
CA MET A 128 -2.34 -11.86 -15.79
C MET A 128 -0.98 -12.51 -15.51
N HIS A 129 -0.04 -11.81 -14.85
CA HIS A 129 1.31 -12.33 -14.60
C HIS A 129 1.33 -13.29 -13.41
N CYS A 130 0.66 -12.92 -12.32
CA CYS A 130 0.48 -13.74 -11.12
C CYS A 130 -1.02 -13.92 -10.82
N PRO A 131 -1.71 -14.87 -11.47
CA PRO A 131 -3.12 -15.12 -11.23
C PRO A 131 -3.32 -15.83 -9.88
N GLY A 132 -3.44 -15.05 -8.80
CA GLY A 132 -3.68 -15.62 -7.48
C GLY A 132 -5.09 -16.20 -7.32
N ASN A 133 -5.23 -17.16 -6.42
CA ASN A 133 -6.53 -17.76 -6.07
C ASN A 133 -7.25 -17.04 -4.91
N GLY A 134 -6.59 -16.03 -4.29
CA GLY A 134 -7.12 -15.29 -3.15
C GLY A 134 -7.74 -13.94 -3.51
N PRO A 135 -8.44 -13.28 -2.58
CA PRO A 135 -9.00 -11.94 -2.76
C PRO A 135 -7.95 -10.82 -2.68
N GLY A 136 -6.68 -11.16 -2.42
CA GLY A 136 -5.61 -10.18 -2.26
C GLY A 136 -5.13 -9.57 -3.58
N PRO A 137 -4.27 -8.55 -3.50
CA PRO A 137 -3.71 -7.89 -4.66
C PRO A 137 -2.96 -8.85 -5.61
N ARG A 138 -3.01 -8.58 -6.91
CA ARG A 138 -2.30 -9.33 -7.94
C ARG A 138 -0.97 -8.67 -8.28
N ASP A 139 -0.09 -9.43 -8.92
CA ASP A 139 1.19 -8.95 -9.47
C ASP A 139 2.10 -8.29 -8.42
N MET A 140 2.01 -8.73 -7.17
CA MET A 140 2.84 -8.18 -6.10
C MET A 140 4.31 -8.57 -6.25
N GLU A 141 4.58 -9.74 -6.83
CA GLU A 141 5.93 -10.32 -6.99
C GLU A 141 6.59 -9.97 -8.33
N SER A 142 5.82 -9.64 -9.36
CA SER A 142 6.34 -9.43 -10.72
C SER A 142 5.31 -8.69 -11.58
N ASN A 143 5.72 -8.23 -12.77
CA ASN A 143 5.10 -7.26 -13.70
C ASN A 143 5.80 -5.88 -13.65
N LEU A 144 5.36 -4.92 -12.81
CA LEU A 144 6.10 -3.71 -12.51
C LEU A 144 6.74 -3.75 -11.12
N LEU A 145 7.90 -3.11 -11.00
CA LEU A 145 8.34 -2.59 -9.72
C LEU A 145 7.45 -1.42 -9.34
N GLU A 146 7.22 -1.22 -8.04
CA GLU A 146 6.27 -0.21 -7.59
C GLU A 146 6.89 0.81 -6.62
N TRP A 147 6.47 2.06 -6.76
CA TRP A 147 6.80 3.11 -5.80
C TRP A 147 6.09 2.89 -4.46
N ALA A 148 6.85 2.95 -3.37
CA ALA A 148 6.35 3.03 -2.01
C ALA A 148 7.12 4.10 -1.20
N VAL A 149 6.75 4.31 0.06
CA VAL A 149 7.44 5.26 0.95
C VAL A 149 7.73 4.69 2.34
N TYR A 150 8.81 5.15 2.96
CA TYR A 150 8.98 4.97 4.40
C TYR A 150 7.98 5.85 5.17
N PRO A 151 7.27 5.31 6.19
CA PRO A 151 6.18 6.02 6.85
C PRO A 151 6.65 7.27 7.62
N ARG A 152 7.86 7.27 8.19
CA ARG A 152 8.38 8.39 8.99
C ARG A 152 9.00 9.50 8.16
N THR A 153 9.74 9.15 7.12
CA THR A 153 10.55 10.12 6.35
C THR A 153 9.90 10.52 5.03
N GLY A 154 8.91 9.76 4.55
CA GLY A 154 8.40 9.90 3.19
C GLY A 154 9.46 9.66 2.11
N ALA A 155 10.60 9.06 2.47
CA ALA A 155 11.66 8.76 1.53
C ALA A 155 11.19 7.66 0.57
N PRO A 156 11.36 7.85 -0.75
CA PRO A 156 10.82 6.96 -1.74
C PRO A 156 11.64 5.66 -1.80
N VAL A 157 10.94 4.55 -1.98
CA VAL A 157 11.53 3.24 -2.22
C VAL A 157 10.88 2.60 -3.43
N ILE A 158 11.59 1.66 -4.05
CA ILE A 158 11.03 0.77 -5.07
C ILE A 158 10.85 -0.59 -4.42
N ALA A 159 9.64 -1.15 -4.45
CA ALA A 159 9.31 -2.47 -3.92
C ALA A 159 9.14 -3.51 -5.06
N GLY A 160 9.15 -4.81 -4.72
CA GLY A 160 9.06 -5.91 -5.70
C GLY A 160 10.40 -6.28 -6.36
N VAL A 161 11.53 -5.90 -5.74
CA VAL A 161 12.85 -6.05 -6.39
C VAL A 161 13.29 -7.53 -6.41
N HIS A 162 13.85 -7.98 -7.54
CA HIS A 162 14.34 -9.37 -7.74
C HIS A 162 13.24 -10.45 -7.72
N SER A 163 12.01 -10.09 -8.05
CA SER A 163 10.85 -10.97 -7.99
C SER A 163 10.53 -11.43 -6.56
N ASP A 164 10.80 -10.57 -5.58
CA ASP A 164 10.50 -10.79 -4.17
C ASP A 164 9.73 -9.57 -3.68
N CYS A 165 8.43 -9.73 -3.44
CA CYS A 165 7.55 -8.61 -3.07
C CYS A 165 7.89 -8.00 -1.70
N LEU A 166 8.66 -8.70 -0.86
CA LEU A 166 9.14 -8.20 0.43
C LEU A 166 10.44 -7.39 0.33
N ARG A 167 11.16 -7.50 -0.80
CA ARG A 167 12.37 -6.73 -1.06
C ARG A 167 12.06 -5.35 -1.64
N PHE A 168 12.85 -4.39 -1.20
CA PHE A 168 12.76 -3.00 -1.61
C PHE A 168 14.15 -2.38 -1.63
N ARG A 169 14.28 -1.28 -2.36
CA ARG A 169 15.51 -0.49 -2.43
C ARG A 169 15.17 0.99 -2.37
N GLN A 170 15.83 1.73 -1.49
CA GLN A 170 15.74 3.18 -1.48
C GLN A 170 16.36 3.77 -2.76
N THR A 171 15.75 4.82 -3.31
CA THR A 171 16.24 5.42 -4.55
C THR A 171 15.98 6.92 -4.60
N SER A 172 16.46 7.58 -5.66
CA SER A 172 16.20 8.99 -5.92
C SER A 172 14.76 9.21 -6.39
N ARG A 173 14.14 10.31 -5.96
CA ARG A 173 12.81 10.76 -6.45
C ARG A 173 12.75 10.96 -7.97
N LYS A 174 13.91 11.19 -8.60
CA LYS A 174 14.06 11.40 -10.05
C LYS A 174 14.18 10.09 -10.85
N LYS A 175 14.34 8.93 -10.18
CA LYS A 175 14.48 7.64 -10.87
C LYS A 175 13.26 7.39 -11.75
N ARG A 176 13.50 6.88 -12.96
CA ARG A 176 12.49 6.37 -13.91
C ARG A 176 13.02 5.07 -14.48
N ALA A 177 12.13 4.13 -14.77
CA ALA A 177 12.44 2.90 -15.50
C ALA A 177 11.18 2.40 -16.19
N GLN A 178 11.31 1.75 -17.34
CA GLN A 178 10.14 1.24 -18.09
C GLN A 178 9.27 0.33 -17.20
N ASN A 179 9.90 -0.50 -16.38
CA ASN A 179 9.25 -1.41 -15.45
C ASN A 179 8.99 -0.82 -14.04
N LEU A 180 8.82 0.51 -13.92
CA LEU A 180 8.54 1.18 -12.65
C LEU A 180 7.20 1.93 -12.70
N GLY A 181 6.22 1.39 -12.00
CA GLY A 181 4.86 1.91 -11.90
C GLY A 181 4.45 2.22 -10.47
N VAL A 182 3.14 2.08 -10.20
CA VAL A 182 2.57 2.42 -8.91
C VAL A 182 1.27 1.67 -8.66
N ARG A 183 1.01 1.43 -7.38
CA ARG A 183 -0.27 1.07 -6.81
C ARG A 183 -0.62 2.03 -5.69
N CYS A 184 -1.92 2.30 -5.53
CA CYS A 184 -2.38 3.27 -4.56
C CYS A 184 -2.94 2.60 -3.32
N CYS A 185 -2.72 3.26 -2.19
CA CYS A 185 -3.29 2.93 -0.90
C CYS A 185 -4.27 4.01 -0.43
N TYR A 186 -5.15 3.61 0.47
CA TYR A 186 -6.23 4.39 1.04
C TYR A 186 -6.08 4.36 2.57
#